data_AF-A0A6L8T6F0-F1
#
_entry.id   AF-A0A6L8T6F0-F1
#
_cell.length_a   1.000
_cell.length_b   1.000
_cell.length_c   1.000
_cell.angle_alpha   90.00
_cell.angle_beta   90.00
_cell.angle_gamma   90.00
#
_symmetry.space_group_name_H-M   'P 1'
#
loop_
_entity.id
_entity.type
_entity.pdbx_description
1 polymer ?
#
loop_
_entity_poly.entity_id
_entity_poly.type
_entity_poly.pdbx_seq_one_letter_code
_entity_poly.pdbx_strand_id
1 'polypeptide(L)'
;MKNKTNKIDWIIAECCSEADGAELRRFFGSEAEVRMLLLQLVRESRENDPDSYDNGTESEEEVGSYCSGWLNAYASFSSYHVDFTAVLFANMKSIKRNPVVRYVAKNIKWDTDGDQESFDSLPQEVILPAKFSKENYKDENGIFGKAEKIEMLDDISDWLSNGYGFCNNGFELTQKEV
;
A
#
# COMPACT_ATOMS: atom_id res chain seq x y z
N MET A 1 12.04 -46.74 -1.58
CA MET A 1 11.26 -45.60 -2.12
C MET A 1 12.05 -44.33 -1.82
N LYS A 2 12.48 -43.57 -2.83
CA LYS A 2 13.14 -42.29 -2.58
C LYS A 2 12.06 -41.31 -2.12
N ASN A 3 12.13 -40.83 -0.88
CA ASN A 3 11.32 -39.69 -0.43
C ASN A 3 11.62 -38.54 -1.38
N LYS A 4 10.65 -38.20 -2.25
CA LYS A 4 10.70 -36.92 -2.97
C LYS A 4 10.61 -35.85 -1.89
N THR A 5 11.73 -35.23 -1.55
CA THR A 5 11.73 -33.98 -0.81
C THR A 5 10.93 -32.99 -1.67
N ASN A 6 9.75 -32.61 -1.18
CA ASN A 6 8.91 -31.61 -1.82
C ASN A 6 9.62 -30.26 -1.70
N LYS A 7 10.48 -29.96 -2.67
CA LYS A 7 11.08 -28.65 -2.82
C LYS A 7 10.03 -27.71 -3.41
N ILE A 8 9.87 -26.57 -2.77
CA ILE A 8 8.86 -25.55 -3.07
C ILE A 8 9.51 -24.18 -2.99
N ASP A 9 8.87 -23.18 -3.59
CA ASP A 9 9.36 -21.81 -3.56
C ASP A 9 9.02 -21.15 -2.22
N TRP A 10 10.05 -20.55 -1.62
CA TRP A 10 9.98 -19.73 -0.42
C TRP A 10 10.46 -18.32 -0.71
N ILE A 11 9.82 -17.36 -0.06
CA ILE A 11 10.29 -15.99 0.04
C ILE A 11 10.79 -15.78 1.46
N ILE A 12 12.02 -15.31 1.60
CA ILE A 12 12.68 -15.04 2.87
C ILE A 12 12.83 -13.52 2.96
N ALA A 13 12.34 -12.94 4.04
CA ALA A 13 12.46 -11.54 4.37
C ALA A 13 13.42 -11.37 5.55
N GLU A 14 14.36 -10.44 5.44
CA GLU A 14 15.22 -9.97 6.51
C GLU A 14 14.86 -8.52 6.82
N CYS A 15 14.44 -8.25 8.05
CA CYS A 15 13.99 -6.94 8.51
C CYS A 15 14.83 -6.52 9.71
N CYS A 16 15.64 -5.46 9.57
CA CYS A 16 16.41 -4.89 10.66
C CYS A 16 15.72 -3.64 11.21
N SER A 17 15.58 -3.51 12.52
CA SER A 17 14.88 -2.37 13.13
C SER A 17 15.62 -1.04 13.01
N GLU A 18 16.92 -1.06 12.69
CA GLU A 18 17.73 0.14 12.43
C GLU A 18 17.90 0.45 10.93
N ALA A 19 17.49 -0.46 10.04
CA ALA A 19 17.62 -0.26 8.60
C ALA A 19 16.31 0.25 7.97
N ASP A 20 16.45 1.05 6.92
CA ASP A 20 15.30 1.45 6.09
C ASP A 20 14.92 0.30 5.14
N GLY A 21 13.83 -0.40 5.45
CA GLY A 21 13.22 -1.39 4.58
C GLY A 21 13.52 -2.84 4.96
N ALA A 22 13.30 -3.76 4.01
CA ALA A 22 13.48 -5.19 4.18
C ALA A 22 14.17 -5.79 2.95
N GLU A 23 15.09 -6.72 3.17
CA GLU A 23 15.67 -7.50 2.08
C GLU A 23 14.81 -8.73 1.80
N LEU A 24 14.49 -8.98 0.53
CA LEU A 24 13.71 -10.14 0.10
C LEU A 24 14.55 -11.06 -0.77
N ARG A 25 14.60 -12.33 -0.42
CA ARG A 25 15.30 -13.40 -1.15
C ARG A 25 14.32 -14.50 -1.53
N ARG A 26 14.53 -15.14 -2.67
CA ARG A 26 13.79 -16.33 -3.09
C ARG A 26 14.67 -17.57 -2.92
N PHE A 27 14.12 -18.61 -2.32
CA PHE A 27 14.81 -19.89 -2.11
C PHE A 27 13.93 -21.06 -2.56
N PHE A 28 14.50 -22.01 -3.31
CA PHE A 28 13.81 -23.21 -3.75
C PHE A 28 14.31 -24.42 -2.95
N GLY A 29 13.48 -24.91 -2.02
CA GLY A 29 13.89 -25.95 -1.09
C GLY A 29 12.75 -26.51 -0.25
N SER A 30 13.09 -27.52 0.55
CA SER A 30 12.22 -28.09 1.57
C SER A 30 12.17 -27.21 2.81
N GLU A 31 11.16 -27.40 3.66
CA GLU A 31 11.04 -26.67 4.93
C GLU A 31 12.29 -26.85 5.81
N ALA A 32 12.86 -28.06 5.88
CA ALA A 32 14.09 -28.34 6.63
C ALA A 32 15.29 -27.56 6.09
N GLU A 33 15.45 -27.47 4.76
CA GLU A 33 16.49 -26.63 4.14
C GLU A 33 16.29 -25.14 4.48
N VAL A 34 15.04 -24.68 4.57
CA VAL A 34 14.72 -23.30 4.96
C VAL A 34 14.99 -23.04 6.44
N ARG A 35 14.69 -23.98 7.35
CA ARG A 35 15.05 -23.87 8.78
C ARG A 35 16.55 -23.71 8.96
N MET A 36 17.35 -24.55 8.29
CA MET A 36 18.80 -24.43 8.31
C MET A 36 19.29 -23.09 7.73
N LEU A 37 18.66 -22.61 6.66
CA LEU A 37 18.98 -21.31 6.07
C LEU A 37 18.66 -20.15 7.01
N LEU A 38 17.52 -20.17 7.71
CA LEU A 38 17.19 -19.15 8.72
C LEU A 38 18.21 -19.13 9.86
N LEU A 39 18.63 -20.30 10.36
CA LEU A 39 19.68 -20.40 11.37
C LEU A 39 21.04 -19.90 10.86
N GLN A 40 21.36 -20.15 9.59
CA GLN A 40 22.56 -19.59 8.97
C GLN A 40 22.51 -18.06 8.97
N LEU A 41 21.40 -17.46 8.57
CA LEU A 41 21.23 -16.00 8.56
C LEU A 41 21.36 -15.38 9.96
N VAL A 42 20.76 -16.00 10.99
CA VAL A 42 20.93 -15.57 12.38
C VAL A 42 22.40 -15.61 12.81
N ARG A 43 23.14 -16.66 12.44
CA ARG A 43 24.57 -16.79 12.75
C ARG A 43 25.39 -15.70 12.04
N GLU A 44 25.11 -15.45 10.77
CA GLU A 44 25.77 -14.40 9.99
C GLU A 44 25.53 -13.01 10.63
N SER A 45 24.31 -12.69 11.07
CA SER A 45 24.04 -11.43 11.77
C SER A 45 24.79 -11.33 13.09
N ARG A 46 24.82 -12.40 13.89
CA ARG A 46 25.62 -12.43 15.13
C ARG A 46 27.11 -12.22 14.86
N GLU A 47 27.65 -12.82 13.80
CA GLU A 47 29.06 -12.69 13.43
C GLU A 47 29.40 -11.28 12.90
N ASN A 48 28.43 -10.58 12.31
CA ASN A 48 28.60 -9.20 11.84
C ASN A 48 28.67 -8.18 12.98
N ASP A 49 28.00 -8.43 14.11
CA ASP A 49 27.99 -7.53 15.29
C ASP A 49 27.99 -8.32 16.61
N PRO A 50 29.10 -9.01 16.93
CA PRO A 50 29.15 -9.91 18.08
C PRO A 50 29.15 -9.18 19.42
N ASP A 51 29.66 -7.94 19.46
CA ASP A 51 29.79 -7.16 20.70
C ASP A 51 28.43 -6.64 21.20
N SER A 52 27.48 -6.45 20.28
CA SER A 52 26.13 -5.98 20.59
C SER A 52 25.12 -7.13 20.71
N TYR A 53 25.48 -8.37 20.38
CA TYR A 53 24.54 -9.49 20.35
C TYR A 53 24.07 -9.90 21.76
N ASP A 54 22.76 -9.96 21.95
CA ASP A 54 22.14 -10.36 23.23
C ASP A 54 21.66 -11.81 23.20
N ASN A 55 20.79 -12.16 22.24
CA ASN A 55 20.21 -13.50 22.08
C ASN A 55 19.55 -13.65 20.69
N GLY A 56 19.13 -14.86 20.33
CA GLY A 56 18.52 -15.14 19.04
C GLY A 56 18.10 -16.60 18.93
N THR A 57 17.60 -17.00 17.76
CA THR A 57 17.24 -18.40 17.46
C THR A 57 18.50 -19.27 17.28
N GLU A 58 18.70 -20.28 18.12
CA GLU A 58 19.93 -21.09 18.13
C GLU A 58 19.77 -22.49 17.52
N SER A 59 18.54 -23.01 17.45
CA SER A 59 18.23 -24.39 17.05
C SER A 59 17.04 -24.49 16.08
N GLU A 60 16.92 -25.62 15.37
CA GLU A 60 15.84 -25.84 14.40
C GLU A 60 14.47 -25.91 15.09
N GLU A 61 14.44 -26.36 16.34
CA GLU A 61 13.28 -26.46 17.21
C GLU A 61 12.78 -25.08 17.68
N GLU A 62 13.67 -24.10 17.80
CA GLU A 62 13.35 -22.72 18.14
C GLU A 62 12.84 -21.91 16.95
N VAL A 63 13.10 -22.36 15.71
CA VAL A 63 12.52 -21.73 14.51
C VAL A 63 11.01 -21.83 14.61
N GLY A 64 10.39 -20.68 14.85
CA GLY A 64 8.96 -20.57 15.05
C GLY A 64 8.19 -20.93 13.79
N SER A 65 7.01 -21.50 13.99
CA SER A 65 6.07 -21.86 12.93
C SER A 65 4.66 -21.54 13.41
N TYR A 66 4.13 -20.41 12.94
CA TYR A 66 2.78 -19.96 13.31
C TYR A 66 1.71 -20.74 12.57
N CYS A 67 1.96 -21.04 11.29
CA CYS A 67 1.07 -21.81 10.44
C CYS A 67 1.89 -22.50 9.33
N SER A 68 1.29 -23.48 8.67
CA SER A 68 1.95 -24.24 7.61
C SER A 68 2.47 -23.31 6.51
N GLY A 69 3.78 -23.39 6.24
CA GLY A 69 4.45 -22.55 5.25
C GLY A 69 4.81 -21.14 5.71
N TRP A 70 4.90 -20.94 7.03
CA TRP A 70 5.40 -19.70 7.64
C TRP A 70 6.41 -20.06 8.74
N LEU A 71 7.65 -19.60 8.59
CA LEU A 71 8.72 -19.80 9.54
C LEU A 71 9.31 -18.46 9.99
N ASN A 72 9.77 -18.38 11.23
CA ASN A 72 10.44 -17.19 11.75
C ASN A 72 11.64 -17.56 12.63
N ALA A 73 12.68 -16.73 12.52
CA ALA A 73 13.85 -16.73 13.38
C ALA A 73 14.24 -15.26 13.65
N TYR A 74 15.05 -15.00 14.67
CA TYR A 74 15.44 -13.64 15.02
C TYR A 74 16.85 -13.59 15.62
N ALA A 75 17.45 -12.41 15.57
CA ALA A 75 18.65 -12.03 16.30
C ALA A 75 18.40 -10.69 16.99
N SER A 76 18.63 -10.61 18.29
CA SER A 76 18.50 -9.41 19.10
C SER A 76 19.87 -8.88 19.51
N PHE A 77 20.02 -7.57 19.40
CA PHE A 77 21.21 -6.81 19.74
C PHE A 77 20.83 -5.67 20.70
N SER A 78 21.82 -5.08 21.35
CA SER A 78 21.63 -4.10 22.41
C SER A 78 20.80 -2.87 22.00
N SER A 79 20.86 -2.45 20.72
CA SER A 79 20.08 -1.32 20.18
C SER A 79 19.09 -1.68 19.08
N TYR A 80 19.13 -2.90 18.53
CA TYR A 80 18.30 -3.30 17.40
C TYR A 80 18.01 -4.80 17.37
N HIS A 81 17.13 -5.22 16.47
CA HIS A 81 16.89 -6.63 16.19
C HIS A 81 16.75 -6.84 14.69
N VAL A 82 17.00 -8.08 14.29
CA VAL A 82 16.82 -8.57 12.93
C VAL A 82 15.84 -9.73 12.97
N ASP A 83 14.72 -9.58 12.27
CA ASP A 83 13.72 -10.63 12.07
C ASP A 83 13.90 -11.29 10.72
N PHE A 84 13.97 -12.62 10.72
CA PHE A 84 14.00 -13.44 9.52
C PHE A 84 12.69 -14.19 9.37
N THR A 85 11.96 -13.92 8.30
CA THR A 85 10.67 -14.57 8.04
C THR A 85 10.71 -15.30 6.71
N ALA A 86 10.40 -16.59 6.69
CA ALA A 86 10.22 -17.35 5.46
C ALA A 86 8.75 -17.72 5.25
N VAL A 87 8.22 -17.41 4.07
CA VAL A 87 6.84 -17.70 3.68
C VAL A 87 6.84 -18.49 2.38
N LEU A 88 5.98 -19.49 2.28
CA LEU A 88 5.74 -20.16 1.00
C LEU A 88 5.23 -19.17 -0.04
N PHE A 89 5.80 -19.22 -1.23
CA PHE A 89 5.33 -18.41 -2.35
C PHE A 89 3.85 -18.68 -2.65
N ALA A 90 3.41 -19.93 -2.51
CA ALA A 90 2.00 -20.32 -2.67
C ALA A 90 1.06 -19.66 -1.64
N ASN A 91 1.58 -19.23 -0.48
CA ASN A 91 0.82 -18.54 0.56
C ASN A 91 0.79 -17.01 0.36
N MET A 92 1.60 -16.47 -0.56
CA MET A 92 1.63 -15.03 -0.81
C MET A 92 0.33 -14.56 -1.47
N LYS A 93 -0.24 -13.49 -0.91
CA LYS A 93 -1.41 -12.84 -1.50
C LYS A 93 -0.95 -11.94 -2.63
N SER A 94 -1.50 -12.15 -3.83
CA SER A 94 -1.35 -11.20 -4.92
C SER A 94 -2.09 -9.91 -4.58
N ILE A 95 -1.40 -8.77 -4.66
CA ILE A 95 -2.05 -7.46 -4.64
C ILE A 95 -2.32 -7.01 -6.07
N LYS A 96 -3.47 -6.37 -6.27
CA LYS A 96 -3.78 -5.67 -7.52
C LYS A 96 -3.65 -4.18 -7.26
N ARG A 97 -3.01 -3.46 -8.18
CA ARG A 97 -3.03 -2.00 -8.15
C ARG A 97 -4.46 -1.56 -8.43
N ASN A 98 -5.09 -0.94 -7.43
CA ASN A 98 -6.37 -0.27 -7.61
C ASN A 98 -6.09 1.20 -7.90
N PRO A 99 -6.25 1.66 -9.15
CA PRO A 99 -5.99 3.06 -9.49
C PRO A 99 -6.92 3.97 -8.68
N VAL A 100 -6.37 5.04 -8.12
CA VAL A 100 -7.19 6.06 -7.44
C VAL A 100 -7.79 6.93 -8.53
N VAL A 101 -9.09 6.78 -8.77
CA VAL A 101 -9.81 7.58 -9.76
C VAL A 101 -10.47 8.77 -9.06
N ARG A 102 -10.18 9.98 -9.53
CA ARG A 102 -10.81 11.23 -9.09
C ARG A 102 -11.69 11.78 -10.18
N TYR A 103 -12.70 12.55 -9.79
CA TYR A 103 -13.35 13.43 -10.74
C TYR A 103 -12.49 14.66 -11.00
N VAL A 104 -12.58 15.17 -12.22
CA VAL A 104 -11.98 16.43 -12.66
C VAL A 104 -13.12 17.30 -13.16
N ALA A 105 -13.29 18.46 -12.54
CA ALA A 105 -14.10 19.53 -13.09
C ALA A 105 -13.31 20.21 -14.19
N LYS A 106 -13.88 20.27 -15.40
CA LYS A 106 -13.27 20.89 -16.57
C LYS A 106 -14.31 21.76 -17.28
N ASN A 107 -13.87 22.57 -18.24
CA ASN A 107 -14.75 23.50 -18.95
C ASN A 107 -15.58 24.34 -17.94
N ILE A 108 -14.93 24.75 -16.84
CA ILE A 108 -15.57 25.48 -15.74
C ILE A 108 -15.91 26.86 -16.26
N LYS A 109 -17.19 27.22 -16.18
CA LYS A 109 -17.69 28.51 -16.64
C LYS A 109 -17.59 29.50 -15.49
N TRP A 110 -16.40 30.07 -15.33
CA TRP A 110 -16.15 31.11 -14.35
C TRP A 110 -16.95 32.37 -14.67
N ASP A 111 -17.55 32.97 -13.65
CA ASP A 111 -18.32 34.20 -13.73
C ASP A 111 -17.56 35.34 -13.06
N THR A 112 -16.64 35.97 -13.79
CA THR A 112 -15.79 37.06 -13.28
C THR A 112 -16.35 38.45 -13.57
N ASP A 113 -17.64 38.57 -13.92
CA ASP A 113 -18.30 39.83 -14.32
C ASP A 113 -17.57 40.61 -15.44
N GLY A 114 -16.82 39.89 -16.28
CA GLY A 114 -16.02 40.46 -17.37
C GLY A 114 -14.61 40.90 -16.98
N ASP A 115 -14.15 40.63 -15.75
CA ASP A 115 -12.76 40.84 -15.35
C ASP A 115 -11.85 39.76 -15.95
N GLN A 116 -11.05 40.17 -16.93
CA GLN A 116 -10.12 39.32 -17.66
C GLN A 116 -8.92 38.90 -16.80
N GLU A 117 -8.43 39.77 -15.91
CA GLU A 117 -7.26 39.45 -15.07
C GLU A 117 -7.61 38.34 -14.06
N SER A 118 -8.79 38.46 -13.44
CA SER A 118 -9.34 37.39 -12.59
C SER A 118 -9.56 36.11 -13.38
N PHE A 119 -10.13 36.18 -14.59
CA PHE A 119 -10.37 34.99 -15.41
C PHE A 119 -9.08 34.25 -15.78
N ASP A 120 -8.04 34.99 -16.20
CA ASP A 120 -6.76 34.41 -16.62
C ASP A 120 -6.01 33.73 -15.46
N SER A 121 -6.32 34.09 -14.20
CA SER A 121 -5.74 33.49 -13.00
C SER A 121 -6.40 32.16 -12.59
N LEU A 122 -7.58 31.84 -13.13
CA LEU A 122 -8.39 30.69 -12.71
C LEU A 122 -8.01 29.39 -13.43
N PRO A 123 -8.09 28.25 -12.74
CA PRO A 123 -7.76 26.97 -13.34
C PRO A 123 -8.80 26.55 -14.39
N GLN A 124 -8.32 25.92 -15.47
CA GLN A 124 -9.17 25.34 -16.51
C GLN A 124 -9.64 23.92 -16.16
N GLU A 125 -8.92 23.25 -15.26
CA GLU A 125 -9.26 21.94 -14.71
C GLU A 125 -8.95 21.91 -13.21
N VAL A 126 -9.84 21.29 -12.43
CA VAL A 126 -9.66 21.11 -10.98
C VAL A 126 -9.88 19.63 -10.65
N ILE A 127 -8.84 18.99 -10.10
CA ILE A 127 -8.95 17.64 -9.54
C ILE A 127 -9.74 17.72 -8.24
N LEU A 128 -10.86 17.01 -8.17
CA LEU A 128 -11.78 17.09 -7.06
C LEU A 128 -11.37 16.17 -5.90
N PRO A 129 -11.57 16.60 -4.64
CA PRO A 129 -11.32 15.78 -3.45
C PRO A 129 -12.11 14.47 -3.41
N ALA A 130 -11.67 13.54 -2.56
CA ALA A 130 -12.28 12.20 -2.37
C ALA A 130 -13.76 12.23 -2.04
N LYS A 131 -14.17 13.28 -1.30
CA LYS A 131 -15.54 13.42 -0.84
C LYS A 131 -16.54 13.46 -2.01
N PHE A 132 -16.12 13.89 -3.20
CA PHE A 132 -16.95 13.95 -4.40
C PHE A 132 -17.00 12.64 -5.22
N SER A 133 -16.67 11.49 -4.61
CA SER A 133 -16.81 10.20 -5.27
C SER A 133 -18.28 9.75 -5.34
N LYS A 134 -18.66 9.01 -6.39
CA LYS A 134 -20.04 8.47 -6.54
C LYS A 134 -20.50 7.71 -5.29
N GLU A 135 -19.57 7.01 -4.64
CA GLU A 135 -19.85 6.17 -3.47
C GLU A 135 -20.38 6.97 -2.28
N ASN A 136 -20.02 8.26 -2.15
CA ASN A 136 -20.47 9.11 -1.05
C ASN A 136 -21.85 9.74 -1.29
N TYR A 137 -22.39 9.59 -2.50
CA TYR A 137 -23.67 10.15 -2.91
C TYR A 137 -24.68 9.06 -3.26
N LYS A 138 -24.36 7.78 -3.07
CA LYS A 138 -25.32 6.70 -3.29
C LYS A 138 -26.46 6.81 -2.27
N ASP A 139 -27.67 6.51 -2.73
CA ASP A 139 -28.84 6.41 -1.87
C ASP A 139 -28.75 5.21 -0.90
N GLU A 140 -29.79 5.03 -0.07
CA GLU A 140 -29.89 3.92 0.90
C GLU A 140 -29.85 2.52 0.26
N ASN A 141 -30.12 2.41 -1.04
CA ASN A 141 -30.06 1.17 -1.80
C ASN A 141 -28.73 1.00 -2.55
N GLY A 142 -27.78 1.92 -2.38
CA GLY A 142 -26.49 1.91 -3.06
C GLY A 142 -26.55 2.38 -4.52
N ILE A 143 -27.61 3.08 -4.92
CA ILE A 143 -27.83 3.55 -6.29
C ILE A 143 -27.35 5.00 -6.43
N PHE A 144 -26.57 5.27 -7.47
CA PHE A 144 -26.18 6.63 -7.86
C PHE A 144 -26.97 7.03 -9.12
N GLY A 145 -28.14 7.62 -8.89
CA GLY A 145 -29.09 8.00 -9.91
C GLY A 145 -28.95 9.45 -10.36
N LYS A 146 -30.03 9.99 -10.92
CA LYS A 146 -30.06 11.37 -11.41
C LYS A 146 -30.09 12.38 -10.25
N ALA A 147 -30.82 12.10 -9.19
CA ALA A 147 -30.97 13.00 -8.05
C ALA A 147 -29.63 13.14 -7.30
N GLU A 148 -28.98 12.02 -7.01
CA GLU A 148 -27.68 11.93 -6.34
C GLU A 148 -26.59 12.62 -7.16
N LYS A 149 -26.67 12.50 -8.50
CA LYS A 149 -25.76 13.21 -9.40
C LYS A 149 -25.98 14.73 -9.36
N ILE A 150 -27.23 15.20 -9.22
CA ILE A 150 -27.52 16.64 -9.11
C ILE A 150 -26.97 17.17 -7.79
N GLU A 151 -27.25 16.50 -6.67
CA GLU A 151 -26.69 16.84 -5.35
C GLU A 151 -25.17 16.92 -5.37
N MET A 152 -24.51 15.92 -5.95
CA MET A 152 -23.06 15.92 -6.11
C MET A 152 -22.55 17.11 -6.94
N LEU A 153 -23.26 17.50 -8.01
CA LEU A 153 -22.87 18.65 -8.83
C LEU A 153 -23.04 19.97 -8.07
N ASP A 154 -24.11 20.10 -7.30
CA ASP A 154 -24.37 21.30 -6.48
C ASP A 154 -23.28 21.46 -5.41
N ASP A 155 -22.96 20.39 -4.67
CA ASP A 155 -21.89 20.42 -3.67
C ASP A 155 -20.50 20.73 -4.26
N ILE A 156 -20.23 20.22 -5.47
CA ILE A 156 -18.98 20.54 -6.18
C ILE A 156 -18.97 22.02 -6.58
N SER A 157 -20.10 22.55 -7.07
CA SER A 157 -20.23 23.96 -7.44
C SER A 157 -19.99 24.85 -6.24
N ASP A 158 -20.62 24.56 -5.11
CA ASP A 158 -20.44 25.28 -3.85
C ASP A 158 -18.99 25.23 -3.39
N TRP A 159 -18.34 24.07 -3.50
CA TRP A 159 -16.94 23.93 -3.12
C TRP A 159 -15.99 24.70 -4.05
N LEU A 160 -16.23 24.67 -5.37
CA LEU A 160 -15.46 25.47 -6.33
C LEU A 160 -15.66 26.97 -6.09
N SER A 161 -16.89 27.41 -5.82
CA SER A 161 -17.17 28.81 -5.50
C SER A 161 -16.57 29.23 -4.16
N ASN A 162 -16.56 28.37 -3.14
CA ASN A 162 -15.88 28.66 -1.88
C ASN A 162 -14.36 28.75 -2.05
N GLY A 163 -13.77 27.95 -2.95
CA GLY A 163 -12.32 27.95 -3.18
C GLY A 163 -11.83 29.04 -4.13
N TYR A 164 -12.61 29.34 -5.17
CA TYR A 164 -12.21 30.21 -6.29
C TYR A 164 -13.14 31.40 -6.52
N GLY A 165 -14.30 31.47 -5.88
CA GLY A 165 -15.23 32.61 -5.91
C GLY A 165 -16.26 32.60 -7.05
N PHE A 166 -15.94 32.03 -8.21
CA PHE A 166 -16.65 32.37 -9.46
C PHE A 166 -17.39 31.20 -10.14
N CYS A 167 -17.61 30.06 -9.49
CA CYS A 167 -18.21 28.87 -10.15
C CYS A 167 -19.76 28.91 -10.13
N ASN A 168 -20.36 29.80 -10.93
CA ASN A 168 -21.82 30.00 -10.96
C ASN A 168 -22.50 29.48 -12.23
N ASN A 169 -21.74 29.29 -13.33
CA ASN A 169 -22.32 28.92 -14.63
C ASN A 169 -22.13 27.43 -15.00
N GLY A 170 -21.60 26.63 -14.06
CA GLY A 170 -21.46 25.17 -14.17
C GLY A 170 -20.14 24.69 -14.77
N PHE A 171 -20.01 23.37 -14.86
CA PHE A 171 -18.79 22.66 -15.27
C PHE A 171 -19.13 21.27 -15.83
N GLU A 172 -18.14 20.62 -16.43
CA GLU A 172 -18.22 19.22 -16.85
C GLU A 172 -17.39 18.33 -15.93
N LEU A 173 -17.85 17.11 -15.69
CA LEU A 173 -17.11 16.11 -14.92
C LEU A 173 -16.54 15.00 -15.79
N THR A 174 -15.27 14.71 -15.58
CA THR A 174 -14.59 13.52 -16.13
C THR A 174 -13.87 12.76 -15.04
N GLN A 175 -13.50 11.50 -15.28
CA GLN A 175 -12.74 10.69 -14.35
C GLN A 175 -11.30 10.53 -14.84
N LYS A 176 -10.34 10.67 -13.92
CA LYS A 176 -8.92 10.53 -14.19
C LYS A 176 -8.23 9.75 -13.07
N GLU A 177 -7.32 8.87 -13.43
CA GLU A 177 -6.41 8.23 -12.47
C GLU A 177 -5.38 9.26 -11.98
N VAL A 178 -5.19 9.33 -10.65
CA VAL A 178 -4.24 10.23 -9.98
C VAL A 178 -3.18 9.48 -9.21
#